data_AF-A0A6G4R9Y1-F1
#
_entry.id   AF-A0A6G4R9Y1-F1
#
_cell.length_a   1.000
_cell.length_b   1.000
_cell.length_c   1.000
_cell.angle_alpha   90.00
_cell.angle_beta   90.00
_cell.angle_gamma   90.00
#
_symmetry.space_group_name_H-M   'P 1'
#
loop_
_entity.id
_entity.type
_entity.pdbx_description
1 polymer ?
#
loop_
_entity_poly.entity_id
_entity_poly.type
_entity_poly.pdbx_seq_one_letter_code
_entity_poly.pdbx_strand_id
1 'polypeptide(L)'
;MERGSRESFTRMGTLGIEEECFIVDERGRPTSGTDELVYEHDPPEILEGKLDHELFKFVIETQTPLIEDPQNARDALLEIRQALLTHAHDHGYDIAAAGLHPLAKWRELEHAEKPRYRAQLDRIQYPQHRNTTAGVHVHVGVDDADKAVWIANELRWYVPIMLALSANSPYWNGFDTGLESARAKIFEALPNTGMPTYFEDFDAFDRFERRMLETESINDRGELWYDVRPHTAHGTVELRTPDGQADPDIVMAFVEYAHALVEALAEDYEDGASGYAQTHRRELLDEHKWRAIRYGHDAALLDREMEGTLELGELVDRECERLGIDGIKDVYERDSGAEKQRRLLEEEGPDALCESLLLEGE
;
A
#
# COMPACT_ATOMS: atom_id res chain seq x y z
N MET A 1 15.77 10.65 17.09
CA MET A 1 15.16 9.61 16.23
C MET A 1 15.61 8.28 16.79
N GLU A 2 14.65 7.47 17.21
CA GLU A 2 14.94 6.08 17.59
C GLU A 2 15.34 5.34 16.30
N ARG A 3 16.45 4.59 16.32
CA ARG A 3 16.97 3.84 15.16
C ARG A 3 16.31 2.47 15.13
N GLY A 4 16.22 1.86 13.96
CA GLY A 4 15.90 0.45 13.86
C GLY A 4 16.98 -0.40 14.48
N SER A 5 16.60 -1.64 14.78
CA SER A 5 17.54 -2.61 15.30
C SER A 5 17.29 -3.96 14.64
N ARG A 6 18.38 -4.70 14.44
CA ARG A 6 18.33 -6.14 14.18
C ARG A 6 17.51 -6.86 15.26
N GLU A 7 17.49 -6.33 16.47
CA GLU A 7 16.77 -6.88 17.63
C GLU A 7 15.24 -6.73 17.53
N SER A 8 14.70 -5.95 16.58
CA SER A 8 13.25 -5.88 16.35
C SER A 8 12.70 -7.14 15.68
N PHE A 9 13.52 -7.84 14.88
CA PHE A 9 13.13 -9.03 14.13
C PHE A 9 13.14 -10.24 15.05
N THR A 10 11.97 -10.57 15.62
CA THR A 10 11.86 -11.59 16.68
C THR A 10 10.63 -12.48 16.58
N ARG A 11 9.70 -12.16 15.66
CA ARG A 11 8.38 -12.79 15.61
C ARG A 11 8.01 -13.07 14.16
N MET A 12 7.90 -14.34 13.82
CA MET A 12 7.45 -14.78 12.50
C MET A 12 5.91 -14.79 12.44
N GLY A 13 5.35 -14.37 11.32
CA GLY A 13 3.93 -14.57 10.98
C GLY A 13 2.91 -13.64 11.63
N THR A 14 3.33 -12.71 12.50
CA THR A 14 2.42 -11.68 13.03
C THR A 14 2.04 -10.68 11.95
N LEU A 15 0.84 -10.09 12.02
CA LEU A 15 0.34 -9.16 11.02
C LEU A 15 0.11 -7.74 11.56
N GLY A 16 0.24 -6.77 10.67
CA GLY A 16 -0.28 -5.41 10.81
C GLY A 16 -0.82 -4.95 9.45
N ILE A 17 -1.94 -4.23 9.46
CA ILE A 17 -2.60 -3.74 8.25
C ILE A 17 -2.77 -2.23 8.42
N GLU A 18 -2.33 -1.47 7.43
CA GLU A 18 -2.57 -0.03 7.34
C GLU A 18 -3.45 0.26 6.12
N GLU A 19 -4.43 1.13 6.29
CA GLU A 19 -5.30 1.62 5.21
C GLU A 19 -5.31 3.13 5.19
N GLU A 20 -4.90 3.70 4.06
CA GLU A 20 -5.11 5.10 3.74
C GLU A 20 -6.46 5.23 3.01
N CYS A 21 -7.29 6.17 3.43
CA CYS A 21 -8.63 6.43 2.89
C CYS A 21 -8.85 7.92 2.66
N PHE A 22 -9.91 8.25 1.94
CA PHE A 22 -10.33 9.61 1.66
C PHE A 22 -11.53 10.01 2.51
N ILE A 23 -11.43 11.16 3.17
CA ILE A 23 -12.57 11.84 3.79
C ILE A 23 -13.38 12.53 2.68
N VAL A 24 -14.68 12.26 2.66
CA VAL A 24 -15.59 12.78 1.64
C VAL A 24 -16.87 13.35 2.26
N ASP A 25 -17.54 14.24 1.51
CA ASP A 25 -18.88 14.74 1.87
C ASP A 25 -19.98 13.71 1.58
N GLU A 26 -21.24 14.04 1.89
CA GLU A 26 -22.44 13.21 1.66
C GLU A 26 -22.66 12.79 0.19
N ARG A 27 -21.89 13.35 -0.75
CA ARG A 27 -21.93 13.04 -2.19
C ARG A 27 -20.66 12.33 -2.63
N GLY A 28 -19.83 11.87 -1.71
CA GLY A 28 -18.55 11.23 -2.02
C GLY A 28 -17.56 12.20 -2.68
N ARG A 29 -17.56 13.49 -2.34
CA ARG A 29 -16.55 14.46 -2.84
C ARG A 29 -15.44 14.68 -1.83
N PRO A 30 -14.17 14.77 -2.26
CA PRO A 30 -13.04 15.01 -1.35
C PRO A 30 -13.25 16.25 -0.50
N THR A 31 -13.17 16.10 0.81
CA THR A 31 -13.36 17.18 1.77
C THR A 31 -12.32 17.12 2.87
N SER A 32 -11.82 18.28 3.30
CA SER A 32 -10.82 18.32 4.36
C SER A 32 -11.51 18.10 5.71
N GLY A 33 -11.10 17.08 6.44
CA GLY A 33 -11.70 16.71 7.74
C GLY A 33 -10.70 16.16 8.76
N THR A 34 -9.42 15.98 8.42
CA THR A 34 -8.44 15.43 9.37
C THR A 34 -8.25 16.30 10.60
N ASP A 35 -8.44 17.62 10.48
CA ASP A 35 -8.32 18.51 11.64
C ASP A 35 -9.38 18.16 12.71
N GLU A 36 -10.63 17.97 12.26
CA GLU A 36 -11.75 17.59 13.11
C GLU A 36 -11.59 16.15 13.64
N LEU A 37 -11.35 15.19 12.74
CA LEU A 37 -11.34 13.76 13.09
C LEU A 37 -10.14 13.33 13.92
N VAL A 38 -8.99 14.01 13.81
CA VAL A 38 -7.73 13.59 14.46
C VAL A 38 -7.32 14.49 15.62
N TYR A 39 -7.68 15.78 15.65
CA TYR A 39 -7.21 16.71 16.69
C TYR A 39 -8.29 17.37 17.51
N GLU A 40 -9.39 17.80 16.90
CA GLU A 40 -10.41 18.56 17.60
C GLU A 40 -11.34 17.64 18.40
N HIS A 41 -11.51 16.41 17.92
CA HIS A 41 -12.31 15.39 18.57
C HIS A 41 -11.47 14.19 18.99
N ASP A 42 -11.72 13.71 20.21
CA ASP A 42 -11.08 12.51 20.72
C ASP A 42 -11.58 11.30 19.93
N PRO A 43 -10.71 10.57 19.21
CA PRO A 43 -11.13 9.35 18.55
C PRO A 43 -11.57 8.31 19.60
N PRO A 44 -12.50 7.40 19.26
CA PRO A 44 -12.88 6.31 20.15
C PRO A 44 -11.66 5.47 20.56
N GLU A 45 -11.69 4.87 21.76
CA GLU A 45 -10.56 4.12 22.35
C GLU A 45 -9.94 3.09 21.40
N ILE A 46 -10.77 2.43 20.58
CA ILE A 46 -10.33 1.49 19.56
C ILE A 46 -9.39 2.13 18.52
N LEU A 47 -9.61 3.39 18.15
CA LEU A 47 -8.78 4.16 17.22
C LEU A 47 -7.64 4.91 17.92
N GLU A 48 -7.55 4.87 19.25
CA GLU A 48 -6.47 5.55 19.98
C GLU A 48 -5.10 5.00 19.55
N GLY A 49 -4.22 5.90 19.12
CA GLY A 49 -2.91 5.58 18.56
C GLY A 49 -2.93 4.87 17.21
N LYS A 50 -4.11 4.72 16.60
CA LYS A 50 -4.33 3.96 15.35
C LYS A 50 -4.97 4.79 14.23
N LEU A 51 -5.28 6.05 14.49
CA LEU A 51 -5.77 7.01 13.52
C LEU A 51 -4.70 8.10 13.36
N ASP A 52 -4.15 8.24 12.15
CA ASP A 52 -3.31 9.36 11.78
C ASP A 52 -3.87 10.03 10.51
N HIS A 53 -3.19 11.07 10.06
CA HIS A 53 -3.53 11.85 8.88
C HIS A 53 -2.30 11.92 8.00
N GLU A 54 -2.55 12.18 6.73
CA GLU A 54 -1.51 12.38 5.73
C GLU A 54 -1.28 13.86 5.42
N LEU A 55 -0.38 14.15 4.48
CA LEU A 55 -0.09 15.53 4.06
C LEU A 55 -1.35 16.31 3.70
N PHE A 56 -2.26 15.68 2.97
CA PHE A 56 -3.52 16.29 2.56
C PHE A 56 -4.58 16.05 3.62
N LYS A 57 -5.30 17.11 4.02
CA LYS A 57 -6.29 17.04 5.10
C LYS A 57 -7.55 16.23 4.80
N PHE A 58 -7.63 15.64 3.60
CA PHE A 58 -8.71 14.73 3.21
C PHE A 58 -8.22 13.28 3.13
N VAL A 59 -6.95 13.00 3.43
CA VAL A 59 -6.41 11.64 3.47
C VAL A 59 -6.18 11.26 4.93
N ILE A 60 -6.80 10.16 5.34
CA ILE A 60 -6.74 9.63 6.71
C ILE A 60 -6.12 8.24 6.67
N GLU A 61 -5.33 7.89 7.68
CA GLU A 61 -4.69 6.59 7.79
C GLU A 61 -5.21 5.89 9.04
N THR A 62 -5.55 4.61 8.88
CA THR A 62 -5.85 3.72 9.99
C THR A 62 -4.90 2.53 10.01
N GLN A 63 -4.60 2.04 11.21
CA GLN A 63 -3.79 0.84 11.40
C GLN A 63 -4.48 -0.13 12.35
N THR A 64 -4.36 -1.43 12.08
CA THR A 64 -4.80 -2.45 13.03
C THR A 64 -3.86 -2.53 14.23
N PRO A 65 -4.33 -3.01 15.39
CA PRO A 65 -3.39 -3.47 16.42
C PRO A 65 -2.53 -4.63 15.88
N LEU A 66 -1.46 -4.97 16.59
CA LEU A 66 -0.69 -6.18 16.29
C LEU A 66 -1.61 -7.41 16.28
N ILE A 67 -1.70 -8.07 15.14
CA ILE A 67 -2.48 -9.29 14.95
C ILE A 67 -1.54 -10.49 15.17
N GLU A 68 -1.76 -11.21 16.27
CA GLU A 68 -0.91 -12.33 16.67
C GLU A 68 -1.21 -13.62 15.90
N ASP A 69 -2.48 -13.81 15.56
CA ASP A 69 -2.96 -14.95 14.79
C ASP A 69 -3.64 -14.38 13.54
N PRO A 70 -3.11 -14.68 12.33
CA PRO A 70 -3.66 -14.21 11.07
C PRO A 70 -5.16 -14.49 10.88
N GLN A 71 -5.72 -15.50 11.55
CA GLN A 71 -7.16 -15.78 11.51
C GLN A 71 -8.02 -14.63 12.06
N ASN A 72 -7.45 -13.78 12.92
CA ASN A 72 -8.14 -12.61 13.49
C ASN A 72 -8.01 -11.34 12.63
N ALA A 73 -7.31 -11.40 11.48
CA ALA A 73 -7.02 -10.22 10.69
C ALA A 73 -8.29 -9.55 10.14
N ARG A 74 -9.29 -10.34 9.69
CA ARG A 74 -10.55 -9.81 9.16
C ARG A 74 -11.32 -9.05 10.24
N ASP A 75 -11.46 -9.66 11.42
CA ASP A 75 -12.19 -9.04 12.54
C ASP A 75 -11.49 -7.74 12.99
N ALA A 76 -10.16 -7.75 13.11
CA ALA A 76 -9.40 -6.56 13.47
C ALA A 76 -9.55 -5.42 12.44
N LEU A 77 -9.51 -5.73 11.15
CA LEU A 77 -9.71 -4.75 10.07
C LEU A 77 -11.10 -4.10 10.15
N LEU A 78 -12.14 -4.94 10.30
CA LEU A 78 -13.52 -4.48 10.32
C LEU A 78 -13.85 -3.68 11.58
N GLU A 79 -13.28 -4.04 12.72
CA GLU A 79 -13.43 -3.27 13.97
C GLU A 79 -12.90 -1.84 13.78
N ILE A 80 -11.72 -1.70 13.17
CA ILE A 80 -11.11 -0.40 12.86
C ILE A 80 -11.94 0.38 11.84
N ARG A 81 -12.35 -0.24 10.73
CA ARG A 81 -13.19 0.40 9.71
C ARG A 81 -14.53 0.88 10.28
N GLN A 82 -15.21 0.04 11.07
CA GLN A 82 -16.49 0.40 11.68
C GLN A 82 -16.35 1.55 12.66
N ALA A 83 -15.27 1.57 13.45
CA ALA A 83 -14.99 2.68 14.34
C ALA A 83 -14.67 3.97 13.58
N LEU A 84 -13.90 3.89 12.50
CA LEU A 84 -13.60 5.03 11.63
C LEU A 84 -14.88 5.58 11.00
N LEU A 85 -15.73 4.72 10.45
CA LEU A 85 -17.00 5.11 9.84
C LEU A 85 -17.93 5.79 10.85
N THR A 86 -18.09 5.20 12.03
CA THR A 86 -18.93 5.77 13.10
C THR A 86 -18.41 7.15 13.50
N HIS A 87 -17.09 7.28 13.71
CA HIS A 87 -16.46 8.54 14.07
C HIS A 87 -16.60 9.58 12.96
N ALA A 88 -16.41 9.21 11.69
CA ALA A 88 -16.58 10.11 10.55
C ALA A 88 -18.02 10.61 10.43
N HIS A 89 -19.00 9.71 10.51
CA HIS A 89 -20.43 10.05 10.40
C HIS A 89 -20.91 10.96 11.54
N ASP A 90 -20.44 10.74 12.76
CA ASP A 90 -20.76 11.59 13.92
C ASP A 90 -20.31 13.05 13.73
N HIS A 91 -19.33 13.27 12.85
CA HIS A 91 -18.80 14.59 12.49
C HIS A 91 -19.22 15.05 11.08
N GLY A 92 -20.17 14.36 10.44
CA GLY A 92 -20.76 14.78 9.16
C GLY A 92 -19.91 14.46 7.93
N TYR A 93 -19.03 13.46 8.04
CA TYR A 93 -18.21 12.96 6.94
C TYR A 93 -18.55 11.52 6.59
N ASP A 94 -18.25 11.16 5.34
CA ASP A 94 -18.19 9.78 4.88
C ASP A 94 -16.73 9.42 4.52
N ILE A 95 -16.44 8.13 4.32
CA ILE A 95 -15.10 7.65 3.97
C ILE A 95 -15.17 6.89 2.65
N ALA A 96 -14.21 7.16 1.76
CA ALA A 96 -14.04 6.46 0.48
C ALA A 96 -12.64 5.85 0.36
N ALA A 97 -12.49 4.76 -0.39
CA ALA A 97 -11.21 4.09 -0.62
C ALA A 97 -10.97 3.80 -2.10
N ALA A 98 -9.81 4.25 -2.58
CA ALA A 98 -9.27 4.02 -3.92
C ALA A 98 -7.76 4.32 -3.90
N GLY A 99 -7.02 4.02 -4.96
CA GLY A 99 -5.62 4.46 -5.04
C GLY A 99 -5.47 5.99 -5.18
N LEU A 100 -6.43 6.60 -5.87
CA LEU A 100 -6.61 8.04 -6.06
C LEU A 100 -8.11 8.31 -6.13
N HIS A 101 -8.58 9.35 -5.44
CA HIS A 101 -9.95 9.76 -5.59
C HIS A 101 -10.18 10.39 -6.99
N PRO A 102 -11.13 9.91 -7.80
CA PRO A 102 -11.24 10.29 -9.21
C PRO A 102 -11.53 11.78 -9.45
N LEU A 103 -12.25 12.39 -8.51
CA LEU A 103 -12.60 13.81 -8.55
C LEU A 103 -11.66 14.73 -7.74
N ALA A 104 -10.64 14.19 -7.08
CA ALA A 104 -9.70 15.01 -6.32
C ALA A 104 -8.88 15.89 -7.25
N LYS A 105 -8.82 17.19 -6.91
CA LYS A 105 -7.97 18.18 -7.57
C LYS A 105 -7.06 18.77 -6.52
N TRP A 106 -5.81 18.30 -6.48
CA TRP A 106 -4.86 18.65 -5.40
C TRP A 106 -4.67 20.16 -5.20
N ARG A 107 -4.82 20.99 -6.24
CA ARG A 107 -4.72 22.46 -6.15
C ARG A 107 -5.84 23.12 -5.36
N GLU A 108 -6.96 22.43 -5.19
CA GLU A 108 -8.16 22.89 -4.50
C GLU A 108 -8.23 22.32 -3.06
N LEU A 109 -7.30 21.45 -2.68
CA LEU A 109 -7.31 20.72 -1.41
C LEU A 109 -6.26 21.26 -0.44
N GLU A 110 -6.55 21.17 0.86
CA GLU A 110 -5.71 21.73 1.91
C GLU A 110 -4.59 20.76 2.33
N HIS A 111 -3.43 21.32 2.64
CA HIS A 111 -2.34 20.60 3.30
C HIS A 111 -2.41 20.77 4.82
N ALA A 112 -2.02 19.73 5.55
CA ALA A 112 -1.77 19.81 6.98
C ALA A 112 -0.65 20.80 7.29
N GLU A 113 -0.82 21.58 8.36
CA GLU A 113 0.07 22.68 8.70
C GLU A 113 1.18 22.31 9.70
N LYS A 114 1.25 21.04 10.12
CA LYS A 114 2.25 20.59 11.11
C LYS A 114 3.69 20.81 10.60
N PRO A 115 4.65 21.05 11.51
CA PRO A 115 6.04 21.30 11.13
C PRO A 115 6.67 20.22 10.23
N ARG A 116 6.35 18.93 10.46
CA ARG A 116 6.85 17.81 9.65
C ARG A 116 6.47 17.94 8.17
N TYR A 117 5.21 18.27 7.87
CA TYR A 117 4.75 18.41 6.48
C TYR A 117 5.24 19.68 5.82
N ARG A 118 5.33 20.78 6.57
CA ARG A 118 5.95 22.01 6.05
C ARG A 118 7.40 21.76 5.62
N ALA A 119 8.15 20.98 6.41
CA ALA A 119 9.51 20.58 6.06
C ALA A 119 9.54 19.65 4.82
N GLN A 120 8.61 18.69 4.71
CA GLN A 120 8.52 17.84 3.52
C GLN A 120 8.17 18.62 2.25
N LEU A 121 7.19 19.54 2.32
CA LEU A 121 6.82 20.41 1.20
C LEU A 121 8.00 21.27 0.74
N ASP A 122 8.74 21.87 1.68
CA ASP A 122 9.92 22.67 1.36
C ASP A 122 11.05 21.83 0.74
N ARG A 123 11.29 20.62 1.24
CA ARG A 123 12.37 19.75 0.74
C ARG A 123 12.04 19.11 -0.61
N ILE A 124 10.83 18.58 -0.76
CA ILE A 124 10.45 17.74 -1.91
C ILE A 124 9.83 18.59 -3.02
N GLN A 125 9.19 19.71 -2.69
CA GLN A 125 8.57 20.63 -3.65
C GLN A 125 7.48 19.94 -4.48
N TYR A 126 7.36 20.30 -5.76
CA TYR A 126 6.22 20.01 -6.62
C TYR A 126 5.71 18.55 -6.61
N PRO A 127 6.55 17.51 -6.53
CA PRO A 127 6.08 16.13 -6.34
C PRO A 127 5.21 15.93 -5.10
N GLN A 128 5.57 16.52 -3.95
CA GLN A 128 4.82 16.36 -2.70
C GLN A 128 3.51 17.15 -2.71
N HIS A 129 3.51 18.34 -3.34
CA HIS A 129 2.32 19.18 -3.51
C HIS A 129 1.17 18.52 -4.28
N ARG A 130 1.39 17.37 -4.92
CA ARG A 130 0.40 16.68 -5.74
C ARG A 130 0.14 15.23 -5.31
N ASN A 131 0.69 14.82 -4.16
CA ASN A 131 0.63 13.45 -3.67
C ASN A 131 -0.67 13.16 -2.90
N THR A 132 -1.73 12.89 -3.63
CA THR A 132 -3.07 12.58 -3.07
C THR A 132 -3.34 11.07 -3.03
N THR A 133 -2.31 10.27 -2.79
CA THR A 133 -2.35 8.81 -2.90
C THR A 133 -2.91 8.17 -1.64
N ALA A 134 -3.59 7.05 -1.81
CA ALA A 134 -4.04 6.19 -0.72
C ALA A 134 -3.75 4.72 -1.07
N GLY A 135 -3.26 3.91 -0.15
CA GLY A 135 -2.93 2.51 -0.34
C GLY A 135 -3.34 1.60 0.82
N VAL A 136 -3.08 0.31 0.61
CA VAL A 136 -3.09 -0.69 1.68
C VAL A 136 -1.65 -1.13 1.91
N HIS A 137 -1.20 -1.13 3.16
CA HIS A 137 0.09 -1.68 3.55
C HIS A 137 -0.12 -2.93 4.40
N VAL A 138 0.65 -3.98 4.10
CA VAL A 138 0.63 -5.22 4.88
C VAL A 138 2.01 -5.45 5.48
N HIS A 139 2.05 -5.52 6.80
CA HIS A 139 3.23 -5.88 7.57
C HIS A 139 3.14 -7.35 7.95
N VAL A 140 4.18 -8.12 7.64
CA VAL A 140 4.34 -9.50 8.10
C VAL A 140 5.60 -9.60 8.95
N GLY A 141 5.46 -10.07 10.19
CA GLY A 141 6.55 -10.26 11.14
C GLY A 141 7.58 -11.27 10.62
N VAL A 142 8.86 -10.94 10.79
CA VAL A 142 9.98 -11.83 10.48
C VAL A 142 10.91 -11.91 11.67
N ASP A 143 11.38 -13.11 11.99
CA ASP A 143 12.15 -13.42 13.20
C ASP A 143 13.68 -13.35 13.03
N ASP A 144 14.16 -12.97 11.84
CA ASP A 144 15.56 -12.71 11.57
C ASP A 144 15.71 -11.54 10.58
N ALA A 145 16.69 -10.68 10.84
CA ALA A 145 16.86 -9.44 10.07
C ALA A 145 17.49 -9.67 8.68
N ASP A 146 18.40 -10.64 8.53
CA ASP A 146 18.97 -10.99 7.24
C ASP A 146 17.94 -11.77 6.40
N LYS A 147 17.14 -12.62 7.04
CA LYS A 147 15.94 -13.23 6.46
C LYS A 147 14.97 -12.16 5.93
N ALA A 148 14.67 -11.12 6.71
CA ALA A 148 13.78 -10.05 6.28
C ALA A 148 14.30 -9.29 5.04
N VAL A 149 15.61 -9.02 4.96
CA VAL A 149 16.22 -8.42 3.76
C VAL A 149 16.14 -9.37 2.57
N TRP A 150 16.43 -10.66 2.77
CA TRP A 150 16.34 -11.66 1.71
C TRP A 150 14.90 -11.78 1.17
N ILE A 151 13.90 -11.85 2.04
CA ILE A 151 12.49 -11.88 1.66
C ILE A 151 12.11 -10.60 0.89
N ALA A 152 12.45 -9.41 1.42
CA ALA A 152 12.16 -8.15 0.74
C ALA A 152 12.80 -8.07 -0.66
N ASN A 153 14.00 -8.63 -0.83
CA ASN A 153 14.67 -8.72 -2.12
C ASN A 153 13.94 -9.62 -3.12
N GLU A 154 13.39 -10.76 -2.69
CA GLU A 154 12.61 -11.69 -3.52
C GLU A 154 11.23 -11.10 -3.88
N LEU A 155 10.59 -10.42 -2.92
CA LEU A 155 9.29 -9.78 -3.09
C LEU A 155 9.26 -8.72 -4.19
N ARG A 156 10.40 -8.14 -4.57
CA ARG A 156 10.48 -7.16 -5.69
C ARG A 156 9.87 -7.70 -6.99
N TRP A 157 9.94 -9.00 -7.24
CA TRP A 157 9.30 -9.63 -8.40
C TRP A 157 7.80 -9.88 -8.19
N TYR A 158 7.34 -10.09 -6.96
CA TYR A 158 5.95 -10.40 -6.64
C TYR A 158 5.06 -9.17 -6.48
N VAL A 159 5.61 -8.04 -6.01
CA VAL A 159 4.81 -6.82 -5.79
C VAL A 159 4.11 -6.26 -7.04
N PRO A 160 4.61 -6.43 -8.29
CA PRO A 160 3.84 -6.10 -9.49
C PRO A 160 2.58 -6.95 -9.69
N ILE A 161 2.54 -8.21 -9.22
CA ILE A 161 1.35 -9.06 -9.26
C ILE A 161 0.25 -8.45 -8.38
N MET A 162 0.59 -8.08 -7.14
CA MET A 162 -0.33 -7.39 -6.23
C MET A 162 -0.79 -6.05 -6.80
N LEU A 163 0.12 -5.27 -7.39
CA LEU A 163 -0.22 -3.98 -8.00
C LEU A 163 -1.19 -4.14 -9.17
N ALA A 164 -0.99 -5.15 -10.02
CA ALA A 164 -1.85 -5.42 -11.15
C ALA A 164 -3.27 -5.77 -10.70
N LEU A 165 -3.39 -6.65 -9.70
CA LEU A 165 -4.69 -7.08 -9.14
C LEU A 165 -5.43 -5.98 -8.39
N SER A 166 -4.68 -5.16 -7.62
CA SER A 166 -5.25 -4.10 -6.78
C SER A 166 -5.58 -2.82 -7.53
N ALA A 167 -5.20 -2.69 -8.80
CA ALA A 167 -5.30 -1.43 -9.54
C ALA A 167 -6.72 -0.82 -9.48
N ASN A 168 -6.81 0.34 -8.81
CA ASN A 168 -8.07 0.99 -8.45
C ASN A 168 -7.92 2.52 -8.47
N SER A 169 -7.15 3.05 -9.43
CA SER A 169 -6.89 4.49 -9.54
C SER A 169 -6.63 4.99 -10.97
N PRO A 170 -7.58 4.82 -11.91
CA PRO A 170 -7.37 5.21 -13.30
C PRO A 170 -7.38 6.73 -13.54
N TYR A 171 -7.96 7.49 -12.61
CA TYR A 171 -8.16 8.94 -12.75
C TYR A 171 -7.18 9.76 -11.90
N TRP A 172 -6.71 10.88 -12.44
CA TRP A 172 -5.95 11.89 -11.68
C TRP A 172 -6.37 13.30 -12.09
N ASN A 173 -6.82 14.13 -11.15
CA ASN A 173 -7.39 15.46 -11.40
C ASN A 173 -8.57 15.45 -12.40
N GLY A 174 -9.45 14.44 -12.29
CA GLY A 174 -10.60 14.29 -13.18
C GLY A 174 -10.27 13.87 -14.60
N PHE A 175 -9.04 13.42 -14.88
CA PHE A 175 -8.60 12.94 -16.19
C PHE A 175 -8.31 11.44 -16.14
N ASP A 176 -8.85 10.67 -17.09
CA ASP A 176 -8.46 9.27 -17.28
C ASP A 176 -7.04 9.21 -17.80
N THR A 177 -6.15 8.70 -16.96
CA THR A 177 -4.71 8.68 -17.24
C THR A 177 -4.33 7.64 -18.30
N GLY A 178 -5.22 6.69 -18.58
CA GLY A 178 -4.92 5.49 -19.36
C GLY A 178 -4.04 4.48 -18.62
N LEU A 179 -3.84 4.64 -17.30
CA LEU A 179 -3.21 3.66 -16.41
C LEU A 179 -4.31 2.97 -15.60
N GLU A 180 -4.07 1.75 -15.13
CA GLU A 180 -4.97 1.08 -14.19
C GLU A 180 -4.69 1.54 -12.74
N SER A 181 -3.41 1.73 -12.38
CA SER A 181 -2.99 2.39 -11.13
C SER A 181 -2.15 3.62 -11.42
N ALA A 182 -2.79 4.79 -11.53
CA ALA A 182 -2.05 6.05 -11.61
C ALA A 182 -1.42 6.43 -10.27
N ARG A 183 -1.96 5.93 -9.13
CA ARG A 183 -1.39 6.09 -7.78
C ARG A 183 0.11 5.79 -7.80
N ALA A 184 0.49 4.62 -8.32
CA ALA A 184 1.88 4.17 -8.33
C ALA A 184 2.82 5.17 -9.02
N LYS A 185 2.41 5.78 -10.14
CA LYS A 185 3.23 6.79 -10.85
C LYS A 185 3.23 8.17 -10.22
N ILE A 186 2.14 8.56 -9.57
CA ILE A 186 2.10 9.81 -8.81
C ILE A 186 3.02 9.70 -7.59
N PHE A 187 2.97 8.57 -6.88
CA PHE A 187 3.80 8.30 -5.72
C PHE A 187 5.29 8.19 -6.08
N GLU A 188 5.64 7.46 -7.14
CA GLU A 188 7.03 7.30 -7.64
C GLU A 188 7.73 8.62 -8.01
N ALA A 189 7.00 9.72 -8.17
CA ALA A 189 7.62 11.01 -8.40
C ALA A 189 8.28 11.61 -7.15
N LEU A 190 7.98 11.07 -5.97
CA LEU A 190 8.65 11.40 -4.72
C LEU A 190 10.07 10.79 -4.69
N PRO A 191 11.03 11.44 -4.01
CA PRO A 191 12.36 10.87 -3.82
C PRO A 191 12.27 9.61 -2.93
N ASN A 192 13.18 8.66 -3.12
CA ASN A 192 13.26 7.44 -2.30
C ASN A 192 12.04 6.52 -2.40
N THR A 193 11.31 6.59 -3.51
CA THR A 193 10.05 5.87 -3.72
C THR A 193 10.16 4.81 -4.82
N GLY A 194 9.32 3.78 -4.72
CA GLY A 194 9.14 2.75 -5.75
C GLY A 194 10.04 1.54 -5.54
N MET A 195 10.48 0.92 -6.63
CA MET A 195 11.19 -0.36 -6.56
C MET A 195 12.56 -0.22 -5.88
N PRO A 196 12.81 -0.91 -4.75
CA PRO A 196 14.10 -0.87 -4.07
C PRO A 196 15.20 -1.59 -4.87
N THR A 197 16.43 -1.16 -4.70
CA THR A 197 17.61 -1.90 -5.18
C THR A 197 17.87 -3.14 -4.32
N TYR A 198 18.64 -4.08 -4.86
CA TYR A 198 19.08 -5.26 -4.10
C TYR A 198 19.99 -4.87 -2.93
N PHE A 199 19.79 -5.49 -1.77
CA PHE A 199 20.68 -5.40 -0.61
C PHE A 199 21.24 -6.78 -0.27
N GLU A 200 22.54 -6.89 0.00
CA GLU A 200 23.18 -8.20 0.27
C GLU A 200 22.72 -8.84 1.58
N ASP A 201 22.57 -8.02 2.62
CA ASP A 201 22.24 -8.42 3.99
C ASP A 201 21.62 -7.23 4.76
N PHE A 202 21.21 -7.49 6.01
CA PHE A 202 20.68 -6.44 6.89
C PHE A 202 21.70 -5.33 7.15
N ASP A 203 22.98 -5.67 7.29
CA ASP A 203 24.02 -4.68 7.56
C ASP A 203 24.19 -3.71 6.38
N ALA A 204 24.01 -4.16 5.13
CA ALA A 204 23.99 -3.32 3.94
C ALA A 204 22.78 -2.39 3.91
N PHE A 205 21.60 -2.90 4.26
CA PHE A 205 20.39 -2.10 4.40
C PHE A 205 20.51 -1.05 5.52
N ASP A 206 20.95 -1.44 6.72
CA ASP A 206 21.17 -0.52 7.86
C ASP A 206 22.20 0.57 7.52
N ARG A 207 23.30 0.22 6.84
CA ARG A 207 24.27 1.22 6.36
C ARG A 207 23.66 2.23 5.39
N PHE A 208 22.75 1.79 4.52
CA PHE A 208 22.04 2.66 3.60
C PHE A 208 21.03 3.55 4.32
N GLU A 209 20.15 2.98 5.15
CA GLU A 209 19.17 3.72 5.95
C GLU A 209 19.88 4.78 6.83
N ARG A 210 20.94 4.37 7.52
CA ARG A 210 21.76 5.28 8.33
C ARG A 210 22.35 6.40 7.50
N ARG A 211 22.88 6.11 6.31
CA ARG A 211 23.42 7.14 5.42
C ARG A 211 22.34 8.16 5.07
N MET A 212 21.15 7.70 4.71
CA MET A 212 20.03 8.56 4.31
C MET A 212 19.60 9.51 5.44
N LEU A 213 19.60 9.03 6.69
CA LEU A 213 19.32 9.84 7.89
C LEU A 213 20.47 10.82 8.20
N GLU A 214 21.72 10.34 8.21
CA GLU A 214 22.91 11.15 8.53
C GLU A 214 23.17 12.27 7.52
N THR A 215 22.78 12.06 6.25
CA THR A 215 22.88 13.07 5.19
C THR A 215 21.61 13.90 5.03
N GLU A 216 20.66 13.79 5.97
CA GLU A 216 19.38 14.53 5.98
C GLU A 216 18.57 14.37 4.68
N SER A 217 18.81 13.26 3.97
CA SER A 217 18.10 12.91 2.73
C SER A 217 16.70 12.39 3.03
N ILE A 218 16.52 11.85 4.24
CA ILE A 218 15.25 11.57 4.90
C ILE A 218 15.29 12.11 6.34
N ASN A 219 14.15 12.55 6.87
CA ASN A 219 13.98 13.02 8.24
C ASN A 219 13.72 11.84 9.19
N ASP A 220 13.08 10.81 8.68
CA ASP A 220 12.78 9.58 9.37
C ASP A 220 12.77 8.42 8.36
N ARG A 221 12.89 7.20 8.87
CA ARG A 221 12.96 5.99 8.03
C ARG A 221 11.68 5.72 7.24
N GLY A 222 10.55 6.24 7.70
CA GLY A 222 9.26 6.13 7.03
C GLY A 222 9.30 6.78 5.64
N GLU A 223 10.17 7.78 5.44
CA GLU A 223 10.41 8.43 4.15
C GLU A 223 11.25 7.60 3.16
N LEU A 224 11.52 6.32 3.46
CA LEU A 224 11.92 5.31 2.48
C LEU A 224 10.67 4.64 1.90
N TRP A 225 9.97 5.31 1.00
CA TRP A 225 8.69 4.88 0.42
C TRP A 225 8.83 3.78 -0.64
N TYR A 226 9.58 2.73 -0.34
CA TYR A 226 9.74 1.60 -1.25
C TYR A 226 8.48 0.75 -1.36
N ASP A 227 8.30 0.13 -2.51
CA ASP A 227 7.18 -0.79 -2.80
C ASP A 227 7.15 -1.99 -1.83
N VAL A 228 8.33 -2.38 -1.37
CA VAL A 228 8.55 -3.38 -0.31
C VAL A 228 9.79 -2.99 0.49
N ARG A 229 9.78 -3.19 1.81
CA ARG A 229 10.96 -2.95 2.65
C ARG A 229 10.95 -3.78 3.93
N PRO A 230 12.13 -4.10 4.50
CA PRO A 230 12.22 -4.45 5.91
C PRO A 230 11.86 -3.24 6.76
N HIS A 231 10.92 -3.38 7.68
CA HIS A 231 10.55 -2.33 8.63
C HIS A 231 11.33 -2.50 9.94
N THR A 232 12.44 -1.77 10.03
CA THR A 232 13.46 -1.96 11.09
C THR A 232 13.03 -1.55 12.50
N ALA A 233 11.85 -0.92 12.66
CA ALA A 233 11.26 -0.64 13.97
C ALA A 233 10.35 -1.80 14.43
N HIS A 234 9.59 -2.38 13.51
CA HIS A 234 8.56 -3.37 13.80
C HIS A 234 9.05 -4.81 13.65
N GLY A 235 10.20 -5.02 13.00
CA GLY A 235 10.71 -6.36 12.73
C GLY A 235 9.88 -7.11 11.69
N THR A 236 9.35 -6.39 10.70
CA THR A 236 8.46 -6.93 9.67
C THR A 236 9.08 -6.75 8.29
N VAL A 237 8.54 -7.46 7.30
CA VAL A 237 8.61 -7.04 5.90
C VAL A 237 7.26 -6.40 5.55
N GLU A 238 7.32 -5.24 4.92
CA GLU A 238 6.17 -4.39 4.64
C GLU A 238 5.96 -4.29 3.12
N LEU A 239 4.78 -4.66 2.64
CA LEU A 239 4.36 -4.55 1.25
C LEU A 239 3.41 -3.34 1.10
N ARG A 240 3.70 -2.44 0.15
CA ARG A 240 3.04 -1.12 0.04
C ARG A 240 2.46 -0.82 -1.34
N THR A 241 2.52 -1.80 -2.25
CA THR A 241 2.06 -1.62 -3.62
C THR A 241 0.55 -1.52 -3.82
N PRO A 242 -0.31 -2.19 -3.04
CA PRO A 242 -1.74 -2.14 -3.32
C PRO A 242 -2.34 -0.73 -3.28
N ASP A 243 -3.19 -0.41 -4.25
CA ASP A 243 -4.09 0.75 -4.16
C ASP A 243 -5.12 0.53 -3.04
N GLY A 244 -5.65 1.62 -2.46
CA GLY A 244 -6.76 1.54 -1.49
C GLY A 244 -7.99 0.82 -2.05
N GLN A 245 -8.68 0.05 -1.21
CA GLN A 245 -9.83 -0.78 -1.60
C GLN A 245 -11.04 -0.53 -0.70
N ALA A 246 -12.21 -0.31 -1.30
CA ALA A 246 -13.45 -0.17 -0.53
C ALA A 246 -13.95 -1.50 0.03
N ASP A 247 -13.85 -2.57 -0.76
CA ASP A 247 -14.28 -3.91 -0.38
C ASP A 247 -13.25 -4.57 0.58
N PRO A 248 -13.63 -4.91 1.83
CA PRO A 248 -12.72 -5.54 2.78
C PRO A 248 -12.25 -6.93 2.34
N ASP A 249 -13.03 -7.66 1.53
CA ASP A 249 -12.63 -8.99 1.06
C ASP A 249 -11.45 -8.89 0.08
N ILE A 250 -11.37 -7.80 -0.70
CA ILE A 250 -10.21 -7.54 -1.57
C ILE A 250 -8.96 -7.21 -0.73
N VAL A 251 -9.11 -6.43 0.34
CA VAL A 251 -8.01 -6.17 1.29
C VAL A 251 -7.52 -7.48 1.89
N MET A 252 -8.45 -8.33 2.35
CA MET A 252 -8.11 -9.62 2.96
C MET A 252 -7.43 -10.59 2.00
N ALA A 253 -7.78 -10.59 0.71
CA ALA A 253 -7.05 -11.35 -0.30
C ALA A 253 -5.57 -10.94 -0.39
N PHE A 254 -5.26 -9.65 -0.30
CA PHE A 254 -3.88 -9.18 -0.29
C PHE A 254 -3.16 -9.46 1.02
N VAL A 255 -3.86 -9.44 2.16
CA VAL A 255 -3.31 -9.83 3.47
C VAL A 255 -2.97 -11.32 3.48
N GLU A 256 -3.87 -12.18 3.00
CA GLU A 256 -3.65 -13.63 2.86
C GLU A 256 -2.43 -13.90 1.97
N TYR A 257 -2.40 -13.30 0.79
CA TYR A 257 -1.30 -13.50 -0.15
C TYR A 257 0.04 -12.99 0.39
N ALA A 258 0.07 -11.81 0.99
CA ALA A 258 1.28 -11.27 1.63
C ALA A 258 1.80 -12.19 2.74
N HIS A 259 0.90 -12.66 3.62
CA HIS A 259 1.25 -13.56 4.70
C HIS A 259 1.81 -14.89 4.17
N ALA A 260 1.06 -15.58 3.31
CA ALA A 260 1.47 -16.87 2.76
C ALA A 260 2.77 -16.78 1.95
N LEU A 261 2.96 -15.69 1.20
CA LEU A 261 4.16 -15.47 0.41
C LEU A 261 5.39 -15.21 1.30
N VAL A 262 5.26 -14.42 2.36
CA VAL A 262 6.36 -14.16 3.31
C VAL A 262 6.72 -15.42 4.09
N GLU A 263 5.75 -16.21 4.55
CA GLU A 263 6.00 -17.52 5.19
C GLU A 263 6.73 -18.47 4.25
N ALA A 264 6.27 -18.64 3.01
CA ALA A 264 6.92 -19.51 2.04
C ALA A 264 8.35 -19.06 1.70
N LEU A 265 8.59 -17.76 1.56
CA LEU A 265 9.94 -17.22 1.34
C LEU A 265 10.83 -17.36 2.59
N ALA A 266 10.26 -17.30 3.80
CA ALA A 266 11.00 -17.58 5.03
C ALA A 266 11.47 -19.04 5.09
N GLU A 267 10.61 -19.99 4.69
CA GLU A 267 10.97 -21.41 4.56
C GLU A 267 12.11 -21.60 3.53
N ASP A 268 11.98 -20.98 2.34
CA ASP A 268 13.03 -21.03 1.30
C ASP A 268 14.38 -20.49 1.81
N TYR A 269 14.36 -19.41 2.60
CA TYR A 269 15.57 -18.85 3.22
C TYR A 269 16.22 -19.84 4.19
N GLU A 270 15.42 -20.49 5.04
CA GLU A 270 15.91 -21.48 6.02
C GLU A 270 16.50 -22.72 5.34
N ASP A 271 15.91 -23.13 4.21
CA ASP A 271 16.42 -24.21 3.37
C ASP A 271 17.69 -23.82 2.56
N GLY A 272 18.10 -22.55 2.64
CA GLY A 272 19.30 -22.03 1.99
C GLY A 272 19.14 -21.84 0.48
N ALA A 273 17.93 -21.53 0.01
CA ALA A 273 17.68 -21.22 -1.39
C ALA A 273 18.53 -20.03 -1.86
N SER A 274 19.08 -20.13 -3.07
CA SER A 274 19.86 -19.02 -3.64
C SER A 274 19.00 -17.82 -4.05
N GLY A 275 17.68 -18.02 -4.18
CA GLY A 275 16.76 -17.00 -4.69
C GLY A 275 17.01 -16.62 -6.16
N TYR A 276 16.24 -15.64 -6.63
CA TYR A 276 16.39 -15.01 -7.96
C TYR A 276 16.77 -13.54 -7.86
N ALA A 277 16.58 -12.92 -6.70
CA ALA A 277 16.71 -11.48 -6.49
C ALA A 277 18.03 -10.88 -6.95
N GLN A 278 19.13 -11.62 -6.86
CA GLN A 278 20.46 -11.16 -7.26
C GLN A 278 20.62 -11.00 -8.78
N THR A 279 19.87 -11.76 -9.58
CA THR A 279 19.95 -11.71 -11.05
C THR A 279 18.97 -10.70 -11.64
N HIS A 280 17.96 -10.29 -10.87
CA HIS A 280 16.98 -9.29 -11.28
C HIS A 280 17.59 -7.89 -11.33
N ARG A 281 17.78 -7.40 -12.56
CA ARG A 281 18.11 -6.00 -12.80
C ARG A 281 16.94 -5.10 -12.42
N ARG A 282 17.25 -3.94 -11.83
CA ARG A 282 16.23 -2.95 -11.46
C ARG A 282 15.42 -2.48 -12.66
N GLU A 283 16.04 -2.30 -13.83
CA GLU A 283 15.33 -1.84 -15.02
C GLU A 283 14.27 -2.84 -15.51
N LEU A 284 14.50 -4.14 -15.30
CA LEU A 284 13.52 -5.18 -15.61
C LEU A 284 12.41 -5.21 -14.56
N LEU A 285 12.73 -5.01 -13.29
CA LEU A 285 11.73 -4.83 -12.24
C LEU A 285 10.86 -3.58 -12.46
N ASP A 286 11.45 -2.48 -12.92
CA ASP A 286 10.74 -1.25 -13.26
C ASP A 286 9.80 -1.46 -14.47
N GLU A 287 10.24 -2.20 -15.49
CA GLU A 287 9.37 -2.62 -16.62
C GLU A 287 8.26 -3.59 -16.14
N HIS A 288 8.61 -4.56 -15.29
CA HIS A 288 7.65 -5.50 -14.70
C HIS A 288 6.53 -4.74 -13.98
N LYS A 289 6.90 -3.76 -13.14
CA LYS A 289 5.97 -2.86 -12.46
C LYS A 289 5.20 -1.98 -13.44
N TRP A 290 5.83 -1.43 -14.47
CA TRP A 290 5.16 -0.61 -15.47
C TRP A 290 4.01 -1.35 -16.16
N ARG A 291 4.20 -2.64 -16.46
CA ARG A 291 3.17 -3.48 -17.09
C ARG A 291 1.96 -3.65 -16.17
N ALA A 292 2.20 -3.91 -14.87
CA ALA A 292 1.14 -3.95 -13.87
C ALA A 292 0.38 -2.61 -13.77
N ILE A 293 1.12 -1.49 -13.67
CA ILE A 293 0.54 -0.13 -13.63
C ILE A 293 -0.35 0.17 -14.83
N ARG A 294 0.13 -0.20 -16.03
CA ARG A 294 -0.51 0.19 -17.28
C ARG A 294 -1.68 -0.70 -17.64
N TYR A 295 -1.59 -2.01 -17.36
CA TYR A 295 -2.53 -3.00 -17.90
C TYR A 295 -3.35 -3.72 -16.82
N GLY A 296 -3.03 -3.59 -15.54
CA GLY A 296 -3.83 -4.17 -14.46
C GLY A 296 -4.07 -5.66 -14.68
N HIS A 297 -5.33 -6.08 -14.68
CA HIS A 297 -5.72 -7.48 -14.87
C HIS A 297 -5.33 -8.06 -16.25
N ASP A 298 -5.22 -7.22 -17.28
CA ASP A 298 -4.78 -7.60 -18.63
C ASP A 298 -3.25 -7.62 -18.80
N ALA A 299 -2.49 -7.49 -17.72
CA ALA A 299 -1.04 -7.47 -17.80
C ALA A 299 -0.46 -8.86 -18.10
N ALA A 300 0.31 -8.97 -19.18
CA ALA A 300 1.33 -10.00 -19.29
C ALA A 300 2.57 -9.53 -18.53
N LEU A 301 2.97 -10.15 -17.44
CA LEU A 301 4.08 -9.78 -16.56
C LEU A 301 5.37 -10.54 -16.90
N LEU A 302 6.53 -10.10 -16.41
CA LEU A 302 7.81 -10.77 -16.71
C LEU A 302 7.92 -12.07 -15.90
N ASP A 303 8.42 -13.13 -16.53
CA ASP A 303 8.69 -14.39 -15.81
C ASP A 303 9.82 -14.25 -14.77
N ARG A 304 10.04 -15.31 -13.98
CA ARG A 304 10.99 -15.29 -12.86
C ARG A 304 12.43 -15.13 -13.35
N GLU A 305 12.73 -15.63 -14.54
CA GLU A 305 14.03 -15.50 -15.21
C GLU A 305 14.23 -14.15 -15.90
N MET A 306 13.16 -13.36 -16.06
CA MET A 306 13.10 -12.09 -16.81
C MET A 306 13.44 -12.25 -18.29
N GLU A 307 13.14 -13.40 -18.89
CA GLU A 307 13.42 -13.73 -20.29
C GLU A 307 12.16 -13.74 -21.16
N GLY A 308 10.99 -13.92 -20.55
CA GLY A 308 9.69 -13.97 -21.21
C GLY A 308 8.60 -13.25 -20.43
N THR A 309 7.36 -13.47 -20.86
CA THR A 309 6.17 -12.94 -20.19
C THR A 309 5.14 -14.02 -19.94
N LEU A 310 4.38 -13.88 -18.86
CA LEU A 310 3.26 -14.72 -18.46
C LEU A 310 2.04 -13.84 -18.21
N GLU A 311 0.86 -14.28 -18.63
CA GLU A 311 -0.40 -13.57 -18.34
C GLU A 311 -0.66 -13.56 -16.83
N LEU A 312 -1.23 -12.46 -16.30
CA LEU A 312 -1.49 -12.33 -14.86
C LEU A 312 -2.29 -13.52 -14.30
N GLY A 313 -3.33 -13.96 -15.01
CA GLY A 313 -4.14 -15.12 -14.58
C GLY A 313 -3.33 -16.40 -14.42
N GLU A 314 -2.31 -16.62 -15.26
CA GLU A 314 -1.42 -17.78 -15.11
C GLU A 314 -0.53 -17.67 -13.86
N LEU A 315 -0.06 -16.46 -13.54
CA LEU A 315 0.68 -16.21 -12.31
C LEU A 315 -0.20 -16.38 -11.07
N VAL A 316 -1.44 -15.90 -11.12
CA VAL A 316 -2.43 -16.06 -10.05
C VAL A 316 -2.71 -17.53 -9.79
N ASP A 317 -2.99 -18.33 -10.83
CA ASP A 317 -3.22 -19.76 -10.68
C ASP A 317 -2.01 -20.48 -10.06
N ARG A 318 -0.79 -20.16 -10.52
CA ARG A 318 0.45 -20.73 -9.99
C ARG A 318 0.66 -20.38 -8.52
N GLU A 319 0.45 -19.13 -8.14
CA GLU A 319 0.64 -18.68 -6.76
C GLU A 319 -0.41 -19.27 -5.83
N CYS A 320 -1.68 -19.33 -6.26
CA CYS A 320 -2.75 -20.00 -5.50
C CYS A 320 -2.46 -21.48 -5.29
N GLU A 321 -2.03 -22.20 -6.33
CA GLU A 321 -1.67 -23.62 -6.22
C GLU A 321 -0.47 -23.84 -5.30
N ARG A 322 0.57 -23.01 -5.45
CA ARG A 322 1.82 -23.12 -4.67
C ARG A 322 1.62 -22.80 -3.19
N LEU A 323 0.85 -21.76 -2.89
CA LEU A 323 0.65 -21.26 -1.52
C LEU A 323 -0.57 -21.87 -0.83
N GLY A 324 -1.47 -22.52 -1.57
CA GLY A 324 -2.70 -23.09 -1.01
C GLY A 324 -3.72 -22.03 -0.57
N ILE A 325 -3.81 -20.94 -1.32
CA ILE A 325 -4.71 -19.79 -1.07
C ILE A 325 -5.66 -19.60 -2.25
N ASP A 326 -6.72 -18.80 -2.08
CA ASP A 326 -7.72 -18.52 -3.12
C ASP A 326 -8.07 -17.02 -3.28
N GLY A 327 -7.80 -16.18 -2.28
CA GLY A 327 -8.27 -14.78 -2.29
C GLY A 327 -7.86 -13.98 -3.53
N ILE A 328 -6.60 -14.08 -3.99
CA ILE A 328 -6.15 -13.34 -5.17
C ILE A 328 -6.76 -13.85 -6.49
N LYS A 329 -7.23 -15.10 -6.51
CA LYS A 329 -7.99 -15.65 -7.64
C LYS A 329 -9.39 -15.07 -7.67
N ASP A 330 -10.05 -15.00 -6.52
CA ASP A 330 -11.36 -14.34 -6.40
C ASP A 330 -11.28 -12.87 -6.82
N VAL A 331 -10.17 -12.16 -6.52
CA VAL A 331 -9.94 -10.79 -6.99
C VAL A 331 -9.77 -10.75 -8.52
N TYR A 332 -8.99 -11.66 -9.11
CA TYR A 332 -8.77 -11.71 -10.56
C TYR A 332 -10.03 -12.06 -11.37
N GLU A 333 -10.92 -12.88 -10.82
CA GLU A 333 -12.17 -13.27 -11.48
C GLU A 333 -13.26 -12.19 -11.43
N ARG A 334 -13.09 -11.16 -10.58
CA ARG A 334 -13.96 -9.98 -10.51
C ARG A 334 -13.53 -8.93 -11.54
N ASP A 335 -14.42 -7.98 -11.85
CA ASP A 335 -14.03 -6.79 -12.60
C ASP A 335 -12.93 -6.01 -11.85
N SER A 336 -11.90 -5.58 -12.58
CA SER A 336 -10.85 -4.75 -11.98
C SER A 336 -11.42 -3.43 -11.42
N GLY A 337 -10.84 -2.92 -10.33
CA GLY A 337 -11.30 -1.68 -9.71
C GLY A 337 -11.26 -0.51 -10.69
N ALA A 338 -10.21 -0.41 -11.48
CA ALA A 338 -10.05 0.61 -12.50
C ALA A 338 -11.05 0.52 -13.67
N GLU A 339 -11.34 -0.68 -14.18
CA GLU A 339 -12.38 -0.86 -15.21
C GLU A 339 -13.79 -0.59 -14.66
N LYS A 340 -14.08 -1.04 -13.43
CA LYS A 340 -15.33 -0.73 -12.73
C LYS A 340 -15.52 0.78 -12.63
N GLN A 341 -14.48 1.52 -12.22
CA GLN A 341 -14.55 2.98 -12.14
C GLN A 341 -14.83 3.64 -13.50
N ARG A 342 -14.16 3.19 -14.56
CA ARG A 342 -14.40 3.71 -15.92
C ARG A 342 -15.82 3.45 -16.41
N ARG A 343 -16.30 2.22 -16.24
CA ARG A 343 -17.65 1.81 -16.62
C ARG A 343 -18.69 2.65 -15.88
N LEU A 344 -18.57 2.77 -14.56
CA LEU A 344 -19.51 3.57 -13.75
C LEU A 344 -19.53 5.04 -14.19
N LEU A 345 -18.36 5.63 -14.47
CA LEU A 345 -18.32 7.01 -14.96
C LEU A 345 -19.00 7.18 -16.32
N GLU A 346 -18.79 6.24 -17.25
CA GLU A 346 -19.34 6.28 -18.60
C GLU A 346 -20.86 6.02 -18.62
N GLU A 347 -21.32 5.02 -17.88
CA GLU A 347 -22.70 4.53 -17.93
C GLU A 347 -23.63 5.26 -16.96
N GLU A 348 -23.14 5.62 -15.77
CA GLU A 348 -23.97 6.09 -14.65
C GLU A 348 -23.55 7.49 -14.14
N GLY A 349 -22.33 7.92 -14.46
CA GLY A 349 -21.82 9.26 -14.15
C GLY A 349 -21.05 9.35 -12.83
N PRO A 350 -20.59 10.57 -12.48
CA PRO A 350 -19.64 10.78 -11.39
C PRO A 350 -20.23 10.53 -9.99
N ASP A 351 -21.54 10.62 -9.83
CA ASP A 351 -22.20 10.35 -8.53
C ASP A 351 -22.15 8.85 -8.21
N ALA A 352 -22.54 7.98 -9.16
CA ALA A 352 -22.46 6.53 -9.01
C ALA A 352 -21.02 6.02 -8.84
N LEU A 353 -20.06 6.63 -9.55
CA LEU A 353 -18.64 6.36 -9.34
C LEU A 353 -18.22 6.63 -7.89
N CYS A 354 -18.53 7.81 -7.34
CA CYS A 354 -18.11 8.15 -5.98
C CYS A 354 -18.81 7.27 -4.93
N GLU A 355 -20.09 6.97 -5.11
CA GLU A 355 -20.84 6.04 -4.25
C GLU A 355 -20.16 4.66 -4.20
N SER A 356 -19.68 4.15 -5.34
CA SER A 356 -19.01 2.85 -5.41
C SER A 356 -17.66 2.75 -4.68
N LEU A 357 -17.11 3.90 -4.25
CA LEU A 357 -15.85 3.99 -3.50
C LEU A 357 -16.07 4.14 -2.00
N LEU A 358 -17.30 4.37 -1.54
CA LEU A 358 -17.61 4.53 -0.12
C LEU A 358 -17.29 3.23 0.63
N LEU A 359 -16.72 3.37 1.83
CA LEU A 359 -16.65 2.28 2.78
C LEU A 359 -18.06 2.04 3.34
N GLU A 360 -18.50 0.78 3.31
CA GLU A 360 -19.77 0.35 3.90
C GLU A 360 -19.50 -0.24 5.30
N GLY A 361 -20.37 0.08 6.27
CA GLY A 361 -20.38 -0.59 7.57
C GLY A 361 -21.06 -1.96 7.46
N GLU A 362 -20.61 -2.93 8.25
CA GLU A 362 -21.21 -4.28 8.32
C GLU A 362 -22.45 -4.35 9.23
#